data_AF-A0A8J4XLW2-F1
#
_entry.id   AF-A0A8J4XLW2-F1
#
_cell.length_a   1.000
_cell.length_b   1.000
_cell.length_c   1.000
_cell.angle_alpha   90.00
_cell.angle_beta   90.00
_cell.angle_gamma   90.00
#
_symmetry.space_group_name_H-M   'P 1'
#
loop_
_entity.id
_entity.type
_entity.pdbx_description
1 polymer ?
#
loop_
_entity_poly.entity_id
_entity_poly.type
_entity_poly.pdbx_seq_one_letter_code
_entity_poly.pdbx_strand_id
1 'polypeptide(L)'
;MSDTDRDESRPAAPGDIPDEDRGRKRPRNAAGCKASVCKNKRNLGQEYVSRSTRKVTKKREIGNPCRDGCFAKLGIQVIKDIFTGFWEMGDFNMQNCYLQNLCETLPVKRKRTKQAVSRRSLSRRFSVVHNNVTTKVCRGAFVAIHGLSIKRVVNAITKLTHTSTPLLDRRGRHEPANKIKDHSLQQYSVQISASHHNGVLEKAGLHNCLEMNRENAMCVARTGGEPSTSE
;
A
#
# COMPACT_ATOMS: atom_id res chain seq x y z
N MET A 1 45.64 -8.28 55.06
CA MET A 1 44.36 -8.79 54.51
C MET A 1 43.54 -7.57 54.21
N SER A 2 43.59 -7.09 52.97
CA SER A 2 42.95 -5.85 52.55
C SER A 2 42.47 -6.00 51.10
N ASP A 3 41.17 -5.76 50.97
CA ASP A 3 40.47 -5.14 49.85
C ASP A 3 40.38 -5.89 48.52
N THR A 4 39.25 -6.56 48.32
CA THR A 4 38.68 -6.85 47.00
C THR A 4 37.74 -5.70 46.61
N ASP A 5 38.28 -4.65 46.01
CA ASP A 5 37.49 -3.68 45.24
C ASP A 5 37.14 -4.30 43.89
N ARG A 6 35.93 -4.86 43.78
CA ARG A 6 35.32 -5.23 42.51
C ARG A 6 34.40 -4.09 42.10
N ASP A 7 34.96 -3.13 41.36
CA ASP A 7 34.22 -2.11 40.62
C ASP A 7 33.28 -2.80 39.62
N GLU A 8 31.99 -2.87 39.97
CA GLU A 8 30.92 -3.41 39.14
C GLU A 8 30.04 -2.30 38.59
N SER A 9 30.66 -1.32 37.91
CA SER A 9 29.98 -0.31 37.12
C SER A 9 29.56 -0.90 35.75
N ARG A 10 28.58 -1.80 35.75
CA ARG A 10 28.05 -2.41 34.52
C ARG A 10 27.11 -1.41 33.82
N PRO A 11 27.33 -1.05 32.53
CA PRO A 11 26.45 -0.11 31.84
C PRO A 11 25.04 -0.70 31.68
N ALA A 12 24.02 0.13 31.95
CA ALA A 12 22.61 -0.24 31.91
C ALA A 12 22.24 -0.87 30.55
N ALA A 13 21.50 -1.98 30.61
CA ALA A 13 21.03 -2.68 29.43
C ALA A 13 20.03 -1.82 28.64
N PRO A 14 19.97 -1.95 27.30
CA PRO A 14 19.04 -1.19 26.45
C PRO A 14 17.61 -1.69 26.66
N GLY A 15 16.96 -1.24 27.73
CA GLY A 15 15.59 -1.67 28.10
C GLY A 15 15.00 -0.96 29.31
N ASP A 16 15.84 -0.44 30.21
CA ASP A 16 15.40 0.01 31.54
C ASP A 16 15.12 1.51 31.66
N ILE A 17 14.86 2.21 30.54
CA ILE A 17 14.44 3.63 30.61
C ILE A 17 12.97 3.68 31.04
N PRO A 18 12.66 4.31 32.20
CA PRO A 18 11.29 4.51 32.67
C PRO A 18 10.41 5.18 31.61
N ASP A 19 9.12 4.82 31.54
CA ASP A 19 8.20 5.33 30.50
C ASP A 19 8.06 6.86 30.56
N GLU A 20 8.20 7.45 31.76
CA GLU A 20 8.17 8.90 32.00
C GLU A 20 9.31 9.67 31.31
N ASP A 21 10.43 9.01 31.00
CA ASP A 21 11.56 9.59 30.25
C ASP A 21 11.45 9.37 28.73
N ARG A 22 10.46 8.59 28.27
CA ARG A 22 10.24 8.34 26.84
C ARG A 22 9.49 9.52 26.24
N GLY A 23 10.24 10.45 25.64
CA GLY A 23 9.66 11.57 24.92
C GLY A 23 8.56 11.15 23.94
N ARG A 24 7.43 11.88 23.95
CA ARG A 24 6.23 11.56 23.15
C ARG A 24 6.59 11.31 21.68
N LYS A 25 6.20 10.14 21.17
CA LYS A 25 6.38 9.77 19.76
C LYS A 25 5.68 10.80 18.87
N ARG A 26 6.45 11.47 18.00
CA ARG A 26 5.92 12.50 17.10
C ARG A 26 4.81 11.92 16.20
N PRO A 27 3.66 12.58 16.04
CA PRO A 27 2.63 12.14 15.12
C PRO A 27 3.17 12.13 13.69
N ARG A 28 2.86 11.09 12.92
CA ARG A 28 3.36 10.93 11.55
C ARG A 28 2.62 11.88 10.61
N ASN A 29 3.31 12.87 10.06
CA ASN A 29 2.79 13.67 8.95
C ASN A 29 2.87 12.88 7.63
N ALA A 30 1.78 12.17 7.29
CA ALA A 30 1.71 11.37 6.07
C ALA A 30 1.74 12.22 4.79
N ALA A 31 1.15 13.42 4.79
CA ALA A 31 1.05 14.29 3.62
C ALA A 31 2.35 15.06 3.34
N GLY A 32 3.04 15.51 4.39
CA GLY A 32 4.29 16.26 4.30
C GLY A 32 5.54 15.40 4.11
N CYS A 33 5.41 14.07 4.15
CA CYS A 33 6.55 13.19 3.90
C CYS A 33 7.10 13.41 2.48
N LYS A 34 8.43 13.47 2.34
CA LYS A 34 9.10 13.66 1.03
C LYS A 34 8.58 12.69 -0.04
N ALA A 35 8.17 11.48 0.38
CA ALA A 35 7.58 10.46 -0.49
C ALA A 35 6.23 10.88 -1.10
N SER A 36 5.29 11.34 -0.27
CA SER A 36 3.95 11.73 -0.68
C SER A 36 3.98 13.03 -1.47
N VAL A 37 4.81 14.01 -1.07
CA VAL A 37 5.03 15.23 -1.84
C VAL A 37 5.56 14.91 -3.26
N CYS A 38 6.57 14.05 -3.38
CA CYS A 38 7.09 13.65 -4.70
C CYS A 38 6.05 12.89 -5.53
N LYS A 39 5.26 12.01 -4.90
CA LYS A 39 4.17 11.29 -5.57
C LYS A 39 3.12 12.26 -6.10
N ASN A 40 2.71 13.24 -5.29
CA ASN A 40 1.72 14.23 -5.66
C ASN A 40 2.20 15.09 -6.82
N LYS A 41 3.41 15.67 -6.73
CA LYS A 41 4.02 16.44 -7.82
C LYS A 41 4.10 15.64 -9.12
N ARG A 42 4.49 14.37 -9.05
CA ARG A 42 4.53 13.47 -10.22
C ARG A 42 3.14 13.26 -10.84
N ASN A 43 2.12 13.05 -10.02
CA ASN A 43 0.75 12.83 -10.50
C ASN A 43 0.13 14.10 -11.08
N LEU A 44 0.50 15.27 -10.57
CA LEU A 44 0.13 16.58 -11.12
C LEU A 44 0.96 16.99 -12.35
N GLY A 45 1.90 16.15 -12.78
CA GLY A 45 2.77 16.45 -13.92
C GLY A 45 3.77 17.60 -13.65
N GLN A 46 3.99 17.96 -12.39
CA GLN A 46 4.90 19.03 -12.01
C GLN A 46 6.35 18.54 -11.95
N GLU A 47 7.28 19.49 -11.94
CA GLU A 47 8.69 19.19 -11.71
C GLU A 47 8.91 18.60 -10.31
N TYR A 48 9.71 17.54 -10.23
CA TYR A 48 10.07 16.91 -8.96
C TYR A 48 11.46 16.30 -8.98
N VAL A 49 12.09 16.22 -7.80
CA VAL A 49 13.36 15.50 -7.63
C VAL A 49 13.07 14.03 -7.36
N SER A 50 13.61 13.15 -8.21
CA SER A 50 13.47 11.71 -8.01
C SER A 50 14.20 11.25 -6.75
N ARG A 51 13.52 10.54 -5.85
CA ARG A 51 14.14 10.01 -4.62
C ARG A 51 15.23 8.97 -4.88
N SER A 52 15.09 8.19 -5.96
CA SER A 52 16.04 7.11 -6.28
C SER A 52 17.27 7.65 -7.01
N THR A 53 17.09 8.52 -8.01
CA THR A 53 18.18 9.00 -8.86
C THR A 53 18.71 10.37 -8.44
N ARG A 54 18.03 11.07 -7.52
CA ARG A 54 18.28 12.48 -7.11
C ARG A 54 18.27 13.51 -8.25
N LYS A 55 17.85 13.12 -9.45
CA LYS A 55 17.74 14.00 -10.62
C LYS A 55 16.40 14.72 -10.65
N VAL A 56 16.42 15.97 -11.13
CA VAL A 56 15.21 16.74 -11.42
C VAL A 56 14.52 16.14 -12.64
N THR A 57 13.24 15.79 -12.48
CA THR A 57 12.36 15.40 -13.58
C THR A 57 11.54 16.63 -13.95
N LYS A 58 11.71 17.13 -15.17
CA LYS A 58 10.99 18.30 -15.69
C LYS A 58 9.47 18.12 -15.62
N LYS A 59 8.77 19.25 -15.55
CA LYS A 59 7.30 19.29 -15.70
C LYS A 59 6.87 18.67 -17.02
N ARG A 60 5.64 18.16 -17.05
CA ARG A 60 4.98 17.63 -18.24
C ARG A 60 4.54 18.79 -19.11
N GLU A 61 4.65 18.59 -20.41
CA GLU A 61 4.30 19.58 -21.42
C GLU A 61 3.61 18.88 -22.59
N ILE A 62 2.81 19.63 -23.33
CA ILE A 62 2.20 19.16 -24.57
C ILE A 62 3.33 18.88 -25.57
N GLY A 63 3.30 17.69 -26.17
CA GLY A 63 4.30 17.28 -27.15
C GLY A 63 4.10 17.93 -28.52
N ASN A 64 5.04 17.66 -29.42
CA ASN A 64 5.00 18.16 -30.79
C ASN A 64 3.74 17.69 -31.54
N PRO A 65 3.22 18.52 -32.47
CA PRO A 65 2.05 18.18 -33.26
C PRO A 65 2.31 16.93 -34.10
N CYS A 66 1.25 16.13 -34.29
CA CYS A 66 1.34 14.95 -35.12
C CYS A 66 1.31 15.31 -36.61
N ARG A 67 1.81 14.39 -37.45
CA ARG A 67 1.78 14.52 -38.91
C ARG A 67 0.36 14.44 -39.49
N ASP A 68 -0.57 13.79 -38.79
CA ASP A 68 -1.94 13.51 -39.28
C ASP A 68 -2.93 14.69 -39.09
N GLY A 69 -2.43 15.88 -38.71
CA GLY A 69 -3.24 17.08 -38.56
C GLY A 69 -4.23 17.07 -37.39
N CYS A 70 -4.11 16.14 -36.43
CA CYS A 70 -5.04 16.08 -35.28
C CYS A 70 -5.02 17.36 -34.43
N PHE A 71 -3.88 18.05 -34.36
CA PHE A 71 -3.75 19.29 -33.61
C PHE A 71 -4.57 20.43 -34.23
N ALA A 72 -4.56 20.53 -35.56
CA ALA A 72 -5.38 21.51 -36.28
C ALA A 72 -6.89 21.22 -36.13
N LYS A 73 -7.27 19.94 -36.13
CA LYS A 73 -8.68 19.52 -35.98
C LYS A 73 -9.27 19.86 -34.62
N LEU A 74 -8.47 19.77 -33.56
CA LEU A 74 -8.93 20.07 -32.20
C LEU A 74 -8.80 21.55 -31.85
N GLY A 75 -7.79 22.22 -32.38
CA GLY A 75 -7.42 23.56 -31.96
C GLY A 75 -6.57 23.56 -30.69
N ILE A 76 -5.71 24.57 -30.57
CA ILE A 76 -4.72 24.65 -29.48
C ILE A 76 -5.39 24.83 -28.12
N GLN A 77 -6.50 25.58 -28.04
CA GLN A 77 -7.18 25.85 -26.78
C GLN A 77 -7.77 24.56 -26.18
N VAL A 78 -8.50 23.79 -26.98
CA VAL A 78 -9.06 22.49 -26.58
C VAL A 78 -7.98 21.53 -26.09
N ILE A 79 -6.82 21.51 -26.77
CA ILE A 79 -5.69 20.67 -26.38
C ILE A 79 -5.14 21.09 -25.02
N LYS A 80 -5.02 22.39 -24.76
CA LYS A 80 -4.61 22.91 -23.44
C LYS A 80 -5.60 22.53 -22.36
N ASP A 81 -6.89 22.66 -22.63
CA ASP A 81 -7.94 22.32 -21.66
C ASP A 81 -7.92 20.83 -21.31
N ILE A 82 -7.79 19.95 -22.32
CA ILE A 82 -7.65 18.50 -22.12
C ILE A 82 -6.37 18.19 -21.32
N PHE A 83 -5.25 18.82 -21.66
CA PHE A 83 -3.98 18.61 -20.97
C PHE A 83 -4.07 19.02 -19.50
N THR A 84 -4.60 20.22 -19.24
CA THR A 84 -4.76 20.76 -17.89
C THR A 84 -5.69 19.89 -17.07
N GLY A 85 -6.90 19.59 -17.57
CA GLY A 85 -7.85 18.74 -16.86
C GLY A 85 -7.32 17.33 -16.57
N PHE A 86 -6.49 16.78 -17.45
CA PHE A 86 -5.86 15.48 -17.22
C PHE A 86 -4.87 15.49 -16.04
N TRP A 87 -4.04 16.53 -15.92
CA TRP A 87 -3.05 16.62 -14.86
C TRP A 87 -3.62 17.14 -13.54
N GLU A 88 -4.66 17.98 -13.60
CA GLU A 88 -5.41 18.45 -12.42
C GLU A 88 -6.05 17.31 -11.62
N MET A 89 -6.38 16.18 -12.24
CA MET A 89 -6.89 15.00 -11.53
C MET A 89 -5.98 14.55 -10.38
N GLY A 90 -4.65 14.72 -10.49
CA GLY A 90 -3.69 14.45 -9.40
C GLY A 90 -3.61 13.00 -8.89
N ASP A 91 -4.44 12.09 -9.41
CA ASP A 91 -4.47 10.68 -9.03
C ASP A 91 -4.16 9.74 -10.19
N PHE A 92 -3.25 8.80 -9.94
CA PHE A 92 -2.76 7.87 -10.96
C PHE A 92 -3.83 6.88 -11.44
N ASN A 93 -4.74 6.47 -10.56
CA ASN A 93 -5.82 5.55 -10.90
C ASN A 93 -6.88 6.28 -11.71
N MET A 94 -7.32 7.46 -11.27
CA MET A 94 -8.28 8.29 -12.03
C MET A 94 -7.76 8.59 -13.44
N GLN A 95 -6.47 8.94 -13.56
CA GLN A 95 -5.81 9.09 -14.86
C GLN A 95 -5.85 7.81 -15.69
N ASN A 96 -5.71 6.62 -15.10
CA ASN A 96 -5.83 5.36 -15.84
C ASN A 96 -7.26 5.13 -16.34
N CYS A 97 -8.26 5.34 -15.48
CA CYS A 97 -9.67 5.20 -15.84
C CYS A 97 -9.98 6.09 -17.04
N TYR A 98 -9.57 7.35 -16.97
CA TYR A 98 -9.72 8.32 -18.06
C TYR A 98 -9.06 7.83 -19.36
N LEU A 99 -7.79 7.40 -19.30
CA LEU A 99 -7.09 6.89 -20.49
C LEU A 99 -7.74 5.63 -21.07
N GLN A 100 -8.24 4.74 -20.22
CA GLN A 100 -8.91 3.50 -20.63
C GLN A 100 -10.22 3.80 -21.36
N ASN A 101 -11.02 4.74 -20.85
CA ASN A 101 -12.28 5.13 -21.47
C ASN A 101 -12.11 5.76 -22.86
N LEU A 102 -10.98 6.43 -23.09
CA LEU A 102 -10.66 7.05 -24.38
C LEU A 102 -10.01 6.11 -25.40
N CYS A 103 -9.68 4.87 -24.98
CA CYS A 103 -8.95 3.90 -25.78
C CYS A 103 -9.77 2.64 -26.01
N GLU A 104 -10.13 2.37 -27.27
CA GLU A 104 -10.80 1.13 -27.64
C GLU A 104 -9.80 0.08 -28.12
N THR A 105 -9.94 -1.15 -27.63
CA THR A 105 -9.18 -2.30 -28.13
C THR A 105 -10.08 -3.18 -28.99
N LEU A 106 -9.65 -3.46 -30.22
CA LEU A 106 -10.44 -4.19 -31.21
C LEU A 106 -9.64 -5.35 -31.80
N PRO A 107 -10.27 -6.49 -32.11
CA PRO A 107 -9.61 -7.57 -32.83
C PRO A 107 -9.20 -7.12 -34.23
N VAL A 108 -8.06 -7.62 -34.70
CA VAL A 108 -7.57 -7.32 -36.06
C VAL A 108 -8.44 -8.03 -37.10
N LYS A 109 -9.24 -7.27 -37.85
CA LYS A 109 -10.18 -7.79 -38.87
C LYS A 109 -9.50 -8.45 -40.09
N ARG A 110 -8.31 -7.98 -40.49
CA ARG A 110 -7.60 -8.45 -41.69
C ARG A 110 -6.16 -8.77 -41.37
N LYS A 111 -5.73 -9.99 -41.71
CA LYS A 111 -4.33 -10.43 -41.62
C LYS A 111 -3.71 -10.35 -43.02
N ARG A 112 -2.56 -9.70 -43.15
CA ARG A 112 -1.78 -9.68 -44.41
C ARG A 112 -0.63 -10.69 -44.42
N THR A 113 -0.33 -11.27 -43.26
CA THR A 113 0.77 -12.23 -43.10
C THR A 113 0.30 -13.63 -43.49
N LYS A 114 1.14 -14.38 -44.22
CA LYS A 114 0.88 -15.79 -44.59
C LYS A 114 0.97 -16.77 -43.41
N GLN A 115 1.56 -16.34 -42.29
CA GLN A 115 1.67 -17.14 -41.06
C GLN A 115 0.31 -17.29 -40.37
N ALA A 116 0.03 -18.50 -39.90
CA ALA A 116 -1.23 -18.82 -39.20
C ALA A 116 -1.45 -17.97 -37.94
N VAL A 117 -0.37 -17.71 -37.20
CA VAL A 117 -0.39 -16.91 -35.95
C VAL A 117 0.26 -15.55 -36.20
N SER A 118 -0.54 -14.48 -36.10
CA SER A 118 -0.03 -13.10 -36.15
C SER A 118 0.49 -12.69 -34.79
N ARG A 119 1.68 -12.07 -34.74
CA ARG A 119 2.21 -11.40 -33.52
C ARG A 119 1.28 -10.29 -33.00
N ARG A 120 0.40 -9.75 -33.85
CA ARG A 120 -0.59 -8.73 -33.49
C ARG A 120 -2.00 -9.28 -33.64
N SER A 121 -2.65 -9.56 -32.52
CA SER A 121 -4.05 -9.97 -32.44
C SER A 121 -5.01 -8.79 -32.24
N LEU A 122 -4.51 -7.70 -31.65
CA LEU A 122 -5.32 -6.54 -31.25
C LEU A 122 -4.85 -5.24 -31.92
N SER A 123 -5.81 -4.42 -32.30
CA SER A 123 -5.64 -3.03 -32.71
C SER A 123 -6.21 -2.10 -31.65
N ARG A 124 -5.76 -0.85 -31.64
CA ARG A 124 -6.19 0.17 -30.69
C ARG A 124 -6.62 1.43 -31.41
N ARG A 125 -7.73 2.01 -31.00
CA ARG A 125 -8.22 3.32 -31.46
C ARG A 125 -8.14 4.30 -30.30
N PHE A 126 -7.76 5.53 -30.62
CA PHE A 126 -7.62 6.61 -29.65
C PHE A 126 -8.62 7.71 -29.98
N SER A 127 -9.28 8.20 -28.95
CA SER A 127 -10.23 9.30 -29.04
C SER A 127 -9.94 10.32 -27.95
N VAL A 128 -10.42 11.55 -28.13
CA VAL A 128 -10.45 12.57 -27.08
C VAL A 128 -11.86 13.14 -27.02
N VAL A 129 -12.30 13.51 -25.83
CA VAL A 129 -13.62 14.07 -25.59
C VAL A 129 -13.44 15.48 -25.05
N HIS A 130 -14.13 16.44 -25.65
CA HIS A 130 -14.21 17.82 -25.16
C HIS A 130 -15.62 18.36 -25.45
N ASN A 131 -16.27 18.97 -24.46
CA ASN A 131 -17.66 19.46 -24.55
C ASN A 131 -18.64 18.41 -25.13
N ASN A 132 -18.53 17.15 -24.68
CA ASN A 132 -19.31 16.01 -25.16
C ASN A 132 -19.11 15.62 -26.63
N VAL A 133 -18.14 16.22 -27.32
CA VAL A 133 -17.76 15.87 -28.68
C VAL A 133 -16.57 14.91 -28.65
N THR A 134 -16.76 13.70 -29.18
CA THR A 134 -15.71 12.69 -29.30
C THR A 134 -14.99 12.80 -30.64
N THR A 135 -13.71 13.17 -30.61
CA THR A 135 -12.87 13.29 -31.80
C THR A 135 -11.85 12.16 -31.86
N LYS A 136 -11.76 11.46 -32.99
CA LYS A 136 -10.76 10.41 -33.21
C LYS A 136 -9.39 11.02 -33.50
N VAL A 137 -8.37 10.51 -32.82
CA VAL A 137 -6.99 11.00 -32.94
C VAL A 137 -6.03 9.87 -33.24
N CYS A 138 -4.91 10.20 -33.87
CA CYS A 138 -3.85 9.22 -34.05
C CYS A 138 -3.13 8.94 -32.72
N ARG A 139 -2.44 7.80 -32.65
CA ARG A 139 -1.65 7.41 -31.47
C ARG A 139 -0.61 8.46 -31.06
N GLY A 140 0.05 9.09 -32.05
CA GLY A 140 1.05 10.11 -31.79
C GLY A 140 0.44 11.36 -31.15
N ALA A 141 -0.68 11.82 -31.69
CA ALA A 141 -1.41 12.96 -31.15
C ALA A 141 -1.90 12.69 -29.73
N PHE A 142 -2.50 11.53 -29.48
CA PHE A 142 -3.00 11.18 -28.15
C PHE A 142 -1.90 11.24 -27.08
N VAL A 143 -0.70 10.73 -27.39
CA VAL A 143 0.45 10.75 -26.49
C VAL A 143 0.99 12.18 -26.30
N ALA A 144 1.05 12.97 -27.38
CA ALA A 144 1.52 14.34 -27.35
C ALA A 144 0.57 15.27 -26.57
N ILE A 145 -0.75 15.18 -26.83
CA ILE A 145 -1.79 15.96 -26.16
C ILE A 145 -1.75 15.77 -24.64
N HIS A 146 -1.52 14.55 -24.16
CA HIS A 146 -1.46 14.27 -22.72
C HIS A 146 -0.04 14.38 -22.13
N GLY A 147 1.00 14.65 -22.93
CA GLY A 147 2.39 14.71 -22.48
C GLY A 147 2.92 13.38 -21.91
N LEU A 148 2.41 12.25 -22.39
CA LEU A 148 2.73 10.93 -21.87
C LEU A 148 3.80 10.22 -22.70
N SER A 149 4.28 9.08 -22.20
CA SER A 149 4.98 8.11 -23.04
C SER A 149 3.99 7.10 -23.59
N ILE A 150 4.28 6.55 -24.77
CA ILE A 150 3.50 5.46 -25.35
C ILE A 150 3.34 4.30 -24.35
N LYS A 151 4.44 3.90 -23.70
CA LYS A 151 4.46 2.78 -22.75
C LYS A 151 3.46 3.01 -21.61
N ARG A 152 3.32 4.25 -21.13
CA ARG A 152 2.38 4.62 -20.07
C ARG A 152 0.92 4.37 -20.48
N VAL A 153 0.57 4.71 -21.72
CA VAL A 153 -0.78 4.50 -22.29
C VAL A 153 -1.03 3.02 -22.52
N VAL A 154 -0.08 2.31 -23.12
CA VAL A 154 -0.19 0.85 -23.34
C VAL A 154 -0.42 0.11 -22.04
N ASN A 155 0.37 0.41 -21.01
CA ASN A 155 0.26 -0.25 -19.71
C ASN A 155 -1.06 0.06 -18.99
N ALA A 156 -1.65 1.24 -19.22
CA ALA A 156 -2.97 1.55 -18.68
C ALA A 156 -4.04 0.65 -19.33
N ILE A 157 -4.01 0.53 -20.66
CA ILE A 157 -4.99 -0.26 -21.43
C ILE A 157 -4.86 -1.76 -21.11
N THR A 158 -3.64 -2.30 -21.02
CA THR A 158 -3.44 -3.74 -20.74
C THR A 158 -3.89 -4.16 -19.35
N LYS A 159 -4.03 -3.21 -18.42
CA LYS A 159 -4.50 -3.47 -17.05
C LYS A 159 -6.01 -3.36 -16.91
N LEU A 160 -6.74 -3.13 -18.00
CA LEU A 160 -8.19 -3.18 -17.99
C LEU A 160 -8.63 -4.64 -17.83
N THR A 161 -9.47 -4.91 -16.83
CA THR A 161 -10.05 -6.24 -16.60
C THR A 161 -11.13 -6.53 -17.63
N HIS A 162 -11.54 -7.80 -17.77
CA HIS A 162 -12.67 -8.18 -18.63
C HIS A 162 -13.98 -7.47 -18.24
N THR A 163 -14.11 -7.07 -16.98
CA THR A 163 -15.30 -6.38 -16.42
C THR A 163 -15.29 -4.87 -16.70
N SER A 164 -14.40 -4.37 -17.55
CA SER A 164 -14.21 -2.93 -17.85
C SER A 164 -13.92 -2.07 -16.62
N THR A 165 -13.51 -2.67 -15.51
CA THR A 165 -13.13 -1.95 -14.30
C THR A 165 -11.62 -1.67 -14.30
N PRO A 166 -11.21 -0.42 -14.02
CA PRO A 166 -9.80 -0.07 -13.88
C PRO A 166 -9.17 -0.85 -12.72
N LEU A 167 -8.10 -1.60 -12.98
CA LEU A 167 -7.37 -2.26 -11.91
C LEU A 167 -6.61 -1.22 -11.07
N LEU A 168 -6.87 -1.20 -9.77
CA LEU A 168 -6.18 -0.31 -8.83
C LEU A 168 -4.67 -0.52 -8.83
N ASP A 169 -3.90 0.56 -8.70
CA ASP A 169 -2.46 0.49 -8.54
C ASP A 169 -2.04 -0.12 -7.20
N ARG A 170 -1.50 -1.34 -7.24
CA ARG A 170 -1.03 -2.09 -6.07
C ARG A 170 0.47 -1.91 -5.77
N ARG A 171 1.15 -0.95 -6.40
CA ARG A 171 2.57 -0.69 -6.11
C ARG A 171 2.79 -0.31 -4.65
N GLY A 172 3.81 -0.90 -4.03
CA GLY A 172 4.13 -0.68 -2.61
C GLY A 172 3.06 -1.20 -1.64
N ARG A 173 2.17 -2.09 -2.11
CA ARG A 173 1.16 -2.80 -1.30
C ARG A 173 1.48 -4.29 -1.18
N HIS A 174 2.71 -4.68 -1.48
CA HIS A 174 3.16 -6.06 -1.25
C HIS A 174 3.33 -6.28 0.25
N GLU A 175 2.83 -7.39 0.76
CA GLU A 175 3.03 -7.79 2.14
C GLU A 175 4.52 -8.01 2.40
N PRO A 176 5.16 -7.31 3.36
CA PRO A 176 6.58 -7.51 3.64
C PRO A 176 6.86 -8.97 4.02
N ALA A 177 7.94 -9.55 3.50
CA ALA A 177 8.32 -10.93 3.85
C ALA A 177 8.55 -11.11 5.37
N ASN A 178 8.98 -10.06 6.05
CA ASN A 178 9.24 -10.04 7.49
C ASN A 178 7.99 -9.73 8.32
N LYS A 179 6.80 -9.64 7.70
CA LYS A 179 5.56 -9.39 8.44
C LYS A 179 5.23 -10.63 9.26
N ILE A 180 5.28 -10.49 10.57
CA ILE A 180 4.87 -11.53 11.51
C ILE A 180 3.38 -11.82 11.27
N LYS A 181 3.04 -13.10 11.18
CA LYS A 181 1.66 -13.55 10.96
C LYS A 181 0.81 -13.21 12.19
N ASP A 182 -0.46 -12.91 11.94
CA ASP A 182 -1.38 -12.40 12.97
C ASP A 182 -1.54 -13.34 14.17
N HIS A 183 -1.55 -14.66 13.93
CA HIS A 183 -1.58 -15.67 15.00
C HIS A 183 -0.40 -15.54 15.97
N SER A 184 0.79 -15.23 15.48
CA SER A 184 1.97 -15.04 16.33
C SER A 184 1.86 -13.74 17.14
N LEU A 185 1.24 -12.69 16.60
CA LEU A 185 1.00 -11.42 17.32
C LEU A 185 0.02 -11.61 18.49
N GLN A 186 -1.04 -12.39 18.30
CA GLN A 186 -1.97 -12.76 19.37
C GLN A 186 -1.25 -13.53 20.48
N GLN A 187 -0.41 -14.51 20.13
CA GLN A 187 0.38 -15.27 21.09
C GLN A 187 1.32 -14.38 21.92
N TYR A 188 2.02 -13.44 21.29
CA TYR A 188 2.88 -12.48 22.02
C TYR A 188 2.08 -11.55 22.93
N SER A 189 0.88 -11.09 22.50
CA SER A 189 0.04 -10.23 23.33
C SER A 189 -0.42 -10.91 24.62
N VAL A 190 -0.76 -12.21 24.54
CA VAL A 190 -1.13 -13.03 25.71
C VAL A 190 0.06 -13.21 26.65
N GLN A 191 1.25 -13.51 26.10
CA GLN A 191 2.47 -13.66 26.90
C GLN A 191 2.84 -12.38 27.65
N ILE A 192 2.78 -11.22 27.00
CA ILE A 192 3.06 -9.92 27.66
C ILE A 192 2.06 -9.65 28.78
N SER A 193 0.76 -9.90 28.56
CA SER A 193 -0.26 -9.73 29.60
C SER A 193 -0.09 -10.70 30.78
N ALA A 194 0.32 -11.95 30.52
CA ALA A 194 0.61 -12.94 31.55
C ALA A 194 1.85 -12.57 32.38
N SER A 195 2.91 -12.08 31.74
CA SER A 195 4.11 -11.58 32.42
C SER A 195 3.82 -10.35 33.28
N HIS A 196 2.95 -9.44 32.80
CA HIS A 196 2.50 -8.30 33.60
C HIS A 196 1.70 -8.74 34.84
N HIS A 197 0.79 -9.71 34.70
CA HIS A 197 0.03 -10.25 35.83
C HIS A 197 0.92 -10.93 36.87
N ASN A 198 1.90 -11.73 36.44
CA ASN A 198 2.85 -12.40 37.33
C ASN A 198 3.79 -11.39 38.04
N GLY A 199 4.26 -10.35 37.34
CA GLY A 199 5.07 -9.30 37.94
C GLY A 199 4.32 -8.42 38.95
N VAL A 200 2.99 -8.29 38.80
CA VAL A 200 2.14 -7.63 39.81
C VAL A 200 1.97 -8.50 41.06
N LEU A 201 1.83 -9.82 40.90
CA LEU A 201 1.74 -10.77 42.03
C LEU A 201 3.04 -10.84 42.84
N GLU A 202 4.20 -10.85 42.18
CA GLU A 202 5.52 -10.81 42.86
C GLU A 202 5.75 -9.50 43.61
N LYS A 203 5.37 -8.36 43.02
CA LYS A 203 5.49 -7.04 43.68
C LYS A 203 4.49 -6.83 44.83
N ALA A 204 3.35 -7.53 44.81
CA ALA A 204 2.38 -7.53 45.89
C ALA A 204 2.78 -8.41 47.09
N GLY A 205 3.95 -9.08 47.04
CA GLY A 205 4.45 -9.88 48.17
C GLY A 205 3.61 -11.12 48.49
N LEU A 206 2.76 -11.56 47.58
CA LEU A 206 1.95 -12.78 47.74
C LEU A 206 2.75 -14.00 47.25
N HIS A 207 3.85 -14.30 47.93
CA HIS A 207 4.48 -15.62 47.78
C HIS A 207 3.75 -16.61 48.70
N ASN A 208 3.18 -17.64 48.08
CA ASN A 208 2.49 -18.81 48.66
C ASN A 208 1.06 -18.64 49.20
N CYS A 209 0.10 -19.17 48.43
CA CYS A 209 -1.12 -19.79 48.97
C CYS A 209 -1.53 -21.02 48.15
N LEU A 210 -0.57 -21.87 47.75
CA LEU A 210 -0.84 -23.15 47.07
C LEU A 210 -0.45 -24.40 47.89
N GLU A 211 -0.05 -24.26 49.15
CA GLU A 211 0.24 -25.41 50.03
C GLU A 211 -0.81 -25.68 51.12
N MET A 212 -1.86 -24.86 51.27
CA MET A 212 -2.91 -25.09 52.29
C MET A 212 -4.11 -25.92 51.81
N ASN A 213 -4.06 -26.55 50.63
CA ASN A 213 -5.16 -27.38 50.12
C ASN A 213 -4.81 -28.88 50.00
N ARG A 214 -3.76 -29.36 50.68
CA ARG A 214 -3.46 -30.80 50.75
C ARG A 214 -3.84 -31.47 52.08
N GLU A 215 -4.06 -30.71 53.15
CA GLU A 215 -4.46 -31.29 54.44
C GLU A 215 -5.99 -31.35 54.64
N ASN A 216 -6.79 -30.60 53.87
CA ASN A 216 -8.26 -30.66 53.95
C ASN A 216 -8.90 -31.80 53.12
N ALA A 217 -8.09 -32.59 52.39
CA ALA A 217 -8.57 -33.75 51.64
C ALA A 217 -8.55 -35.07 52.45
N MET A 218 -8.10 -35.07 53.71
CA MET A 218 -8.07 -36.27 54.57
C MET A 218 -9.20 -36.36 55.62
N CYS A 219 -10.15 -35.42 55.67
CA CYS A 219 -11.20 -35.41 56.70
C CYS A 219 -12.64 -35.73 56.23
N VAL A 220 -12.89 -36.06 54.95
CA VAL A 220 -14.24 -36.43 54.46
C VAL A 220 -14.30 -37.89 53.99
N ALA A 221 -13.63 -38.80 54.71
CA ALA A 221 -13.66 -40.24 54.47
C ALA A 221 -14.22 -41.05 55.66
N ARG A 222 -15.02 -40.42 56.54
CA ARG A 222 -15.77 -41.13 57.59
C ARG A 222 -17.13 -40.47 57.82
N THR A 223 -18.12 -40.92 57.08
CA THR A 223 -19.50 -41.13 57.55
C THR A 223 -20.22 -41.91 56.46
N GLY A 224 -19.92 -43.21 56.41
CA GLY A 224 -20.82 -44.16 55.76
C GLY A 224 -22.11 -44.21 56.55
N GLY A 225 -23.22 -43.98 55.85
CA GLY A 225 -24.57 -44.21 56.32
C GLY A 225 -25.41 -44.60 55.12
N GLU A 226 -25.56 -45.91 54.90
CA GLU A 226 -26.68 -46.45 54.12
C GLU A 226 -27.99 -46.07 54.82
N PRO A 227 -29.10 -45.92 54.07
CA PRO A 227 -30.07 -47.02 54.07
C PRO A 227 -30.79 -47.19 52.71
N SER A 228 -30.92 -48.44 52.23
CA SER A 228 -32.11 -49.31 52.33
C SER A 228 -33.08 -49.20 51.14
N THR A 229 -33.04 -50.25 50.31
CA THR A 229 -34.16 -51.04 49.77
C THR A 229 -35.50 -50.36 49.48
N SER A 230 -35.91 -50.43 48.22
CA SER A 230 -37.32 -50.55 47.82
C SER A 230 -37.45 -51.39 46.54
N GLU A 231 -38.17 -52.50 46.70
CA GLU A 231 -38.96 -53.29 45.73
C GLU A 231 -38.31 -53.95 44.51
#